data_AF-A0A966WSX5-F1
#
_entry.id   AF-A0A966WSX5-F1
#
_cell.length_a   1.000
_cell.length_b   1.000
_cell.length_c   1.000
_cell.angle_alpha   90.00
_cell.angle_beta   90.00
_cell.angle_gamma   90.00
#
_symmetry.space_group_name_H-M   'P 1'
#
loop_
_entity.id
_entity.type
_entity.pdbx_description
1 polymer ?
#
loop_
_entity_poly.entity_id
_entity_poly.type
_entity_poly.pdbx_seq_one_letter_code
_entity_poly.pdbx_strand_id
1 'polypeptide(L)'
;MALQPDYRFGGAPGWGRASAADAAAIDAGLRAYMLRVYNWMASGLLLTAIVAYAIAAVPEVASMFYTVVRTPRGIATAPTILGYVAMFAPLAFILVLSFGINRLSKTTTQALFWAF
;
A
#
# COMPACT_ATOMS: atom_id res chain seq x y z
N MET A 1 -31.15 -29.92 -5.17
CA MET A 1 -29.77 -29.61 -4.77
C MET A 1 -28.83 -30.49 -5.57
N ALA A 2 -28.11 -29.92 -6.55
CA ALA A 2 -26.81 -30.37 -7.08
C ALA A 2 -26.54 -29.66 -8.42
N LEU A 3 -26.14 -28.38 -8.34
CA LEU A 3 -25.45 -27.69 -9.42
C LEU A 3 -24.12 -27.21 -8.85
N GLN A 4 -23.10 -28.05 -8.92
CA GLN A 4 -21.72 -27.64 -8.70
C GLN A 4 -20.99 -27.84 -10.04
N PRO A 5 -20.32 -26.81 -10.58
CA PRO A 5 -19.42 -26.97 -11.71
C PRO A 5 -18.16 -27.73 -11.24
N ASP A 6 -17.96 -28.93 -11.75
CA ASP A 6 -16.77 -29.74 -11.45
C ASP A 6 -15.53 -29.16 -12.15
N TYR A 7 -14.67 -28.45 -11.41
CA TYR A 7 -13.37 -27.95 -11.88
C TYR A 7 -12.26 -29.02 -11.79
N ARG A 8 -12.56 -30.26 -12.17
CA ARG A 8 -11.54 -31.32 -12.18
C ARG A 8 -10.75 -31.25 -13.48
N PHE A 9 -9.56 -30.66 -13.36
CA PHE A 9 -8.47 -30.69 -14.33
C PHE A 9 -8.26 -32.11 -14.88
N GLY A 10 -8.78 -32.37 -16.08
CA GLY A 10 -8.42 -33.52 -16.90
C GLY A 10 -7.16 -33.19 -17.68
N GLY A 11 -6.01 -33.65 -17.18
CA GLY A 11 -4.74 -33.55 -17.88
C GLY A 11 -4.72 -34.42 -19.14
N ALA A 12 -4.53 -33.79 -20.29
CA ALA A 12 -4.01 -34.42 -21.49
C ALA A 12 -2.74 -33.67 -21.91
N PRO A 13 -1.58 -34.34 -22.03
CA PRO A 13 -0.34 -33.71 -22.43
C PRO A 13 -0.33 -33.56 -23.95
N GLY A 14 -0.98 -32.51 -24.44
CA GLY A 14 -0.81 -32.02 -25.79
C GLY A 14 -0.46 -30.55 -25.70
N TRP A 15 0.51 -30.09 -26.49
CA TRP A 15 0.79 -28.67 -26.71
C TRP A 15 -0.46 -27.98 -27.32
N GLY A 16 -1.46 -27.72 -26.48
CA GLY A 16 -2.69 -27.06 -26.84
C GLY A 16 -2.45 -25.56 -26.88
N ARG A 17 -2.56 -24.96 -28.07
CA ARG A 17 -2.78 -23.52 -28.20
C ARG A 17 -3.93 -23.16 -27.25
N ALA A 18 -3.66 -22.31 -26.25
CA ALA A 18 -4.71 -21.70 -25.46
C ALA A 18 -5.76 -21.15 -26.43
N SER A 19 -7.02 -21.54 -26.27
CA SER A 19 -8.06 -21.05 -27.17
C SER A 19 -8.17 -19.53 -27.00
N ALA A 20 -8.66 -18.81 -28.02
CA ALA A 20 -8.87 -17.37 -27.90
C ALA A 20 -9.78 -17.02 -26.70
N ALA A 21 -10.69 -17.93 -26.31
CA ALA A 21 -11.52 -17.82 -25.11
C ALA A 21 -10.70 -17.94 -23.81
N ASP A 22 -9.72 -18.85 -23.76
CA ASP A 22 -8.81 -18.99 -22.61
C ASP A 22 -7.89 -17.76 -22.46
N ALA A 23 -7.38 -17.24 -23.58
CA ALA A 23 -6.57 -16.03 -23.59
C ALA A 23 -7.37 -14.80 -23.11
N ALA A 24 -8.63 -14.64 -23.54
CA ALA A 24 -9.51 -13.57 -23.10
C ALA A 24 -9.88 -13.68 -21.61
N ALA A 25 -10.08 -14.90 -21.10
CA ALA A 25 -10.37 -15.13 -19.68
C ALA A 25 -9.17 -14.78 -18.77
N ILE A 26 -7.95 -15.12 -19.20
CA ILE A 26 -6.71 -14.76 -18.48
C ILE A 26 -6.53 -13.24 -18.44
N ASP A 27 -6.74 -12.55 -19.56
CA ASP A 27 -6.65 -11.08 -19.63
C ASP A 27 -7.66 -10.39 -18.69
N ALA A 28 -8.92 -10.85 -18.69
CA ALA A 28 -9.94 -10.35 -17.78
C ALA A 28 -9.55 -10.56 -16.30
N GLY A 29 -8.97 -11.72 -15.97
CA GLY A 29 -8.46 -12.01 -14.63
C GLY A 29 -7.30 -11.10 -14.21
N LEU A 30 -6.34 -10.87 -15.10
CA LEU A 30 -5.21 -9.97 -14.86
C LEU A 30 -5.67 -8.53 -14.67
N ARG A 31 -6.59 -8.06 -15.50
CA ARG A 31 -7.18 -6.73 -15.37
C ARG A 31 -7.90 -6.57 -14.04
N ALA A 32 -8.72 -7.55 -13.65
CA ALA A 32 -9.40 -7.53 -12.37
C ALA A 32 -8.41 -7.52 -11.19
N TYR A 33 -7.33 -8.29 -11.28
CA TYR A 33 -6.27 -8.30 -10.28
C TYR A 33 -5.57 -6.93 -10.17
N MET A 34 -5.15 -6.34 -11.28
CA MET A 34 -4.51 -5.03 -11.31
C MET A 34 -5.43 -3.93 -10.80
N LEU A 35 -6.70 -3.91 -11.20
CA LEU A 35 -7.68 -2.95 -10.68
C LEU A 35 -7.83 -3.05 -9.16
N ARG A 36 -7.80 -4.26 -8.59
CA ARG A 36 -7.80 -4.42 -7.14
C ARG A 36 -6.54 -3.81 -6.54
N VAL A 37 -5.35 -4.14 -7.05
CA VAL A 37 -4.08 -3.56 -6.56
C VAL A 37 -4.10 -2.04 -6.61
N TYR A 38 -4.57 -1.44 -7.71
CA TYR A 38 -4.65 0.01 -7.84
C TYR A 38 -5.66 0.63 -6.88
N ASN A 39 -6.83 0.02 -6.70
CA ASN A 39 -7.80 0.50 -5.71
C ASN A 39 -7.23 0.46 -4.29
N TRP A 40 -6.47 -0.58 -3.95
CA TRP A 40 -5.77 -0.68 -2.66
C TRP A 40 -4.73 0.42 -2.47
N MET A 41 -3.88 0.65 -3.47
CA MET A 41 -2.86 1.71 -3.40
C MET A 41 -3.48 3.11 -3.38
N ALA A 42 -4.49 3.36 -4.21
CA ALA A 42 -5.22 4.62 -4.26
C ALA A 42 -5.92 4.91 -2.93
N SER A 43 -6.51 3.89 -2.29
CA SER A 43 -7.18 4.04 -0.99
C SER A 43 -6.19 4.36 0.12
N GLY A 44 -5.02 3.71 0.14
CA GLY A 44 -3.94 4.05 1.07
C GLY A 44 -3.47 5.49 0.90
N LEU A 45 -3.17 5.91 -0.34
CA LEU A 45 -2.75 7.28 -0.62
C LEU A 45 -3.82 8.31 -0.23
N LEU A 46 -5.09 8.02 -0.52
CA LEU A 46 -6.21 8.89 -0.14
C LEU A 46 -6.31 9.04 1.38
N LEU A 47 -6.17 7.94 2.13
CA LEU A 47 -6.15 7.99 3.59
C LEU A 47 -4.99 8.85 4.09
N THR A 48 -3.78 8.66 3.57
CA THR A 48 -2.62 9.48 3.91
C THR A 48 -2.87 10.97 3.63
N ALA A 49 -3.50 11.31 2.50
CA ALA A 49 -3.84 12.68 2.16
C ALA A 49 -4.85 13.30 3.14
N ILE A 50 -5.85 12.54 3.57
CA ILE A 50 -6.84 12.97 4.58
C ILE A 50 -6.14 13.24 5.91
N VAL A 51 -5.27 12.33 6.37
CA VAL A 51 -4.53 12.49 7.63
C VAL A 51 -3.59 13.70 7.56
N ALA A 52 -2.85 13.85 6.47
CA ALA A 52 -1.95 14.99 6.27
C ALA A 52 -2.72 16.32 6.26
N TYR A 53 -3.88 16.36 5.59
CA TYR A 53 -4.75 17.53 5.60
C TYR A 53 -5.26 17.85 7.01
N ALA A 54 -5.73 16.85 7.76
CA ALA A 54 -6.22 17.04 9.13
C ALA A 54 -5.13 17.60 10.06
N ILE A 55 -3.89 17.12 9.95
CA ILE A 55 -2.74 17.65 10.71
C ILE A 55 -2.43 19.08 10.31
N ALA A 56 -2.38 19.39 9.01
CA ALA A 56 -2.06 20.72 8.51
C ALA A 56 -3.16 21.76 8.76
N ALA A 57 -4.41 21.34 8.81
CA ALA A 57 -5.57 22.21 9.03
C ALA A 57 -5.68 22.73 10.47
N VAL A 58 -5.05 22.07 11.44
CA VAL A 58 -5.11 22.43 12.86
C VAL A 58 -3.72 22.90 13.33
N PRO A 59 -3.49 24.21 13.53
CA PRO A 59 -2.18 24.75 13.88
C PRO A 59 -1.55 24.12 15.13
N GLU A 60 -2.36 23.79 16.13
CA GLU A 60 -1.92 23.15 17.37
C GLU A 60 -1.35 21.76 17.09
N VAL A 61 -1.98 20.98 16.21
CA VAL A 61 -1.50 19.65 15.81
C VAL A 61 -0.25 19.77 14.92
N ALA A 62 -0.25 20.69 13.96
CA ALA A 62 0.92 20.95 13.11
C ALA A 62 2.15 21.34 13.95
N SER A 63 1.96 22.12 15.01
CA SER A 63 3.03 22.56 15.93
C SER A 63 3.66 21.41 16.73
N MET A 64 2.98 20.26 16.85
CA MET A 64 3.55 19.06 17.46
C MET A 64 4.64 18.43 16.57
N PHE A 65 4.54 18.59 15.25
CA PHE A 65 5.49 18.02 14.28
C PHE A 65 6.57 19.03 13.88
N TYR A 66 6.26 20.32 13.88
CA TYR A 66 7.15 21.39 13.43
C TYR A 66 7.16 22.58 14.37
N THR A 67 8.35 23.12 14.66
CA THR A 67 8.53 24.30 15.50
C THR A 67 9.30 25.40 14.77
N VAL A 68 9.04 26.63 15.15
CA VAL A 68 9.74 27.80 14.61
C VAL A 68 11.02 28.04 15.40
N VAL A 69 12.16 28.03 14.70
CA VAL A 69 13.49 28.21 15.29
C VAL A 69 14.15 29.46 14.70
N ARG A 70 14.92 30.16 15.55
CA ARG A 70 15.76 31.28 15.11
C ARG A 70 17.13 30.73 14.74
N THR A 71 17.52 30.94 13.48
CA THR A 71 18.83 30.59 12.95
C THR A 71 19.65 31.86 12.68
N PRO A 72 20.98 31.76 12.50
CA PRO A 72 21.79 32.89 12.05
C PRO A 72 21.34 33.49 10.71
N ARG A 73 20.59 32.74 9.90
CA ARG A 73 20.04 33.16 8.60
C ARG A 73 18.60 33.70 8.68
N GLY A 74 18.01 33.79 9.86
CA GLY A 74 16.64 34.25 10.07
C GLY A 74 15.75 33.21 10.75
N ILE A 75 14.43 33.39 10.65
CA ILE A 75 13.44 32.48 11.21
C ILE A 75 13.23 31.31 10.25
N ALA A 76 13.28 30.09 10.76
CA ALA A 76 13.07 28.86 9.99
C ALA A 76 12.14 27.90 10.74
N THR A 77 11.64 26.90 10.03
CA THR A 77 10.85 25.81 10.61
C THR A 77 11.72 24.55 10.72
N ALA A 78 11.73 23.92 11.88
CA ALA A 78 12.45 22.67 12.14
C ALA A 78 11.49 21.57 12.61
N PRO A 79 11.71 20.30 12.22
CA PRO A 79 10.96 19.18 12.77
C PRO A 79 11.23 19.02 14.26
N THR A 80 10.20 18.65 15.02
CA THR A 80 10.34 18.14 16.39
C THR A 80 10.84 16.69 16.37
N ILE A 81 11.07 16.07 17.54
CA ILE A 81 11.36 14.63 17.62
C ILE A 81 10.25 13.82 16.96
N LEU A 82 8.99 14.17 17.21
CA LEU A 82 7.84 13.54 16.57
C LEU A 82 7.85 13.77 15.04
N GLY A 83 8.20 14.98 14.61
CA GLY A 83 8.43 15.31 13.19
C GLY A 83 9.48 14.42 12.53
N TYR A 84 10.61 14.18 13.19
CA TYR A 84 11.63 13.25 12.70
C TYR A 84 11.13 11.80 12.66
N VAL A 85 10.41 11.34 13.68
CA VAL A 85 9.82 10.00 13.69
C VAL A 85 8.89 9.83 12.48
N ALA A 86 7.99 10.79 12.24
CA ALA A 86 7.10 10.78 11.09
C ALA A 86 7.88 10.83 9.75
N MET A 87 8.95 11.62 9.69
CA MET A 87 9.79 11.73 8.50
C MET A 87 10.54 10.43 8.16
N PHE A 88 11.00 9.68 9.16
CA PHE A 88 11.71 8.42 8.98
C PHE A 88 10.80 7.18 8.96
N ALA A 89 9.54 7.30 9.39
CA ALA A 89 8.57 6.20 9.37
C ALA A 89 8.43 5.51 7.99
N PRO A 90 8.38 6.21 6.84
CA PRO A 90 8.31 5.55 5.53
C PRO A 90 9.52 4.67 5.24
N LEU A 91 10.71 5.12 5.66
CA LEU A 91 11.94 4.35 5.52
C LEU A 91 11.90 3.10 6.41
N ALA A 92 11.53 3.26 7.68
CA ALA A 92 11.40 2.14 8.62
C ALA A 92 10.38 1.10 8.12
N PHE A 93 9.23 1.56 7.61
CA PHE A 93 8.20 0.71 7.02
C PHE A 93 8.75 -0.14 5.86
N ILE A 94 9.44 0.48 4.91
CA ILE A 94 10.05 -0.21 3.78
C ILE A 94 11.12 -1.22 4.25
N LEU A 95 11.93 -0.85 5.25
CA LEU A 95 12.95 -1.75 5.80
C LEU A 95 12.34 -3.00 6.45
N VAL A 96 11.25 -2.84 7.21
CA VAL A 96 10.51 -3.97 7.80
C VAL A 96 9.99 -4.91 6.72
N LEU A 97 9.39 -4.37 5.66
CA LEU A 97 8.90 -5.18 4.53
C LEU A 97 10.04 -5.87 3.78
N SER A 98 11.16 -5.17 3.57
CA SER A 98 12.32 -5.66 2.83
C SER A 98 13.00 -6.81 3.56
N PHE A 99 13.28 -6.65 4.86
CA PHE A 99 13.89 -7.71 5.67
C PHE A 99 12.90 -8.82 6.04
N GLY A 100 11.60 -8.49 6.12
CA GLY A 100 10.53 -9.42 6.46
C GLY A 100 9.96 -10.20 5.28
N ILE A 101 10.40 -9.97 4.04
CA ILE A 101 9.72 -10.48 2.83
C ILE A 101 9.51 -12.01 2.82
N ASN A 102 10.46 -12.78 3.39
CA ASN A 102 10.39 -14.23 3.47
C ASN A 102 9.64 -14.76 4.70
N ARG A 103 9.23 -13.86 5.62
CA ARG A 103 8.65 -14.20 6.93
C ARG A 103 7.24 -13.62 7.12
N LEU A 104 6.87 -12.59 6.36
CA LEU A 104 5.60 -11.90 6.51
C LEU A 104 4.49 -12.61 5.71
N SER A 105 3.39 -12.91 6.40
CA SER A 105 2.18 -13.39 5.74
C SER A 105 1.50 -12.27 4.95
N LYS A 106 0.66 -12.63 3.98
CA LYS A 106 -0.17 -11.66 3.24
C LYS A 106 -0.96 -10.75 4.19
N THR A 107 -1.59 -11.31 5.22
CA THR A 107 -2.39 -10.56 6.19
C THR A 107 -1.53 -9.59 6.98
N THR A 108 -0.33 -10.02 7.39
CA THR A 108 0.61 -9.14 8.10
C THR A 108 1.06 -7.98 7.22
N THR A 109 1.40 -8.23 5.96
CA THR A 109 1.77 -7.18 5.00
C THR A 109 0.62 -6.20 4.77
N GLN A 110 -0.62 -6.69 4.68
CA GLN A 110 -1.81 -5.84 4.55
C GLN A 110 -2.06 -5.00 5.82
N ALA A 111 -1.88 -5.59 7.01
CA ALA A 111 -2.02 -4.87 8.27
C ALA A 111 -0.95 -3.78 8.41
N LEU A 112 0.30 -4.09 8.06
CA LEU A 112 1.39 -3.11 8.05
C LEU A 112 1.08 -1.97 7.08
N PHE A 113 0.59 -2.27 5.86
CA PHE A 113 0.24 -1.25 4.88
C PHE A 113 -0.83 -0.27 5.38
N TRP A 114 -1.84 -0.74 6.10
CA TRP A 114 -2.88 0.14 6.67
C TRP A 114 -2.45 0.85 7.95
N ALA A 115 -1.51 0.28 8.69
CA ALA A 115 -0.99 0.88 9.91
C ALA A 115 -0.03 2.05 9.62
N PHE A 116 0.56 2.07 8.42
CA PHE A 116 1.38 3.15 7.92
C PHE A 116 0.52 4.26 7.29
#